data_AF-A0A7C5V4M6-F1
#
_entry.id   AF-A0A7C5V4M6-F1
#
_cell.length_a   1.000
_cell.length_b   1.000
_cell.length_c   1.000
_cell.angle_alpha   90.00
_cell.angle_beta   90.00
_cell.angle_gamma   90.00
#
_symmetry.space_group_name_H-M   'P 1'
#
loop_
_entity.id
_entity.type
_entity.pdbx_description
1 polymer ?
#
loop_
_entity_poly.entity_id
_entity_poly.type
_entity_poly.pdbx_seq_one_letter_code
_entity_poly.pdbx_strand_id
1 'polypeptide(L)'
;MVCLAPYQAGHEATQIISSVFPELKKLTPIPTELTLRSHMTAAWFRVLREFYKKKLLPIQLFTIGYKFRREQRLDQTHLYESLTASIVIMDREISVEDGKNVVTKILNTIGFENVKAVKKEATSKYYAPGTEHEFFVFHPQSGKWIEIGDGGLYSPVSLSNYDIPYPVWNFGMGVERAFMCLFGGDDIRKVVYPYLYEAPIFTDEEISKSIHFIKQPKTEEGKKLVELIVRKSTEYANEPTPASIAIYSGNFLGKKVEIFVSKKEGGKKLLGPAALNFIVVENGNILGLPCNQIPKDCVNTGITYIDGISNLFVHELENAIENGEEELTLEIKEVKSLSRINIDLDENVREYIELNHKRIKILGSVFVCLSAKIYNQ
;
A
#
# COMPACT_ATOMS: atom_id res chain seq x y z
N MET A 1 -21.10 27.75 -14.25
CA MET A 1 -22.06 26.67 -14.56
C MET A 1 -21.47 25.87 -15.73
N VAL A 2 -20.58 24.92 -15.44
CA VAL A 2 -19.87 24.13 -16.46
C VAL A 2 -20.70 22.87 -16.73
N CYS A 3 -20.94 22.62 -18.02
CA CYS A 3 -21.85 21.63 -18.57
C CYS A 3 -21.60 20.18 -18.09
N LEU A 4 -22.67 19.56 -17.58
CA LEU A 4 -22.82 18.12 -17.29
C LEU A 4 -23.16 17.27 -18.54
N ALA A 5 -22.80 17.71 -19.74
CA ALA A 5 -23.25 17.12 -21.01
C ALA A 5 -22.70 15.71 -21.40
N PRO A 6 -21.56 15.18 -20.90
CA PRO A 6 -21.08 13.87 -21.36
C PRO A 6 -21.89 12.66 -20.85
N TYR A 7 -22.63 12.83 -19.75
CA TYR A 7 -23.21 11.70 -19.01
C TYR A 7 -24.55 11.21 -19.60
N GLN A 8 -25.35 12.10 -20.20
CA GLN A 8 -26.65 11.74 -20.80
C GLN A 8 -26.50 10.93 -22.10
N ALA A 9 -25.54 11.28 -22.95
CA ALA A 9 -25.35 10.61 -24.24
C ALA A 9 -24.93 9.12 -24.09
N GLY A 10 -24.11 8.79 -23.10
CA GLY A 10 -23.73 7.40 -22.80
C GLY A 10 -24.88 6.57 -22.25
N HIS A 11 -25.80 7.20 -21.52
CA HIS A 11 -26.97 6.54 -20.95
C HIS A 11 -27.99 6.19 -22.05
N GLU A 12 -28.25 7.13 -22.95
CA GLU A 12 -29.11 6.91 -24.12
C GLU A 12 -28.54 5.84 -25.07
N ALA A 13 -27.23 5.87 -25.34
CA ALA A 13 -26.57 4.86 -26.16
C ALA A 13 -26.66 3.44 -25.55
N THR A 14 -26.48 3.30 -24.23
CA THR A 14 -26.59 2.01 -23.53
C THR A 14 -28.04 1.50 -23.51
N GLN A 15 -29.01 2.41 -23.43
CA GLN A 15 -30.42 2.08 -23.54
C GLN A 15 -30.78 1.56 -24.93
N ILE A 16 -30.27 2.19 -26.00
CA ILE A 16 -30.50 1.73 -27.38
C ILE A 16 -29.99 0.30 -27.60
N ILE A 17 -28.81 -0.06 -27.10
CA ILE A 17 -28.30 -1.44 -27.17
C ILE A 17 -29.26 -2.41 -26.44
N SER A 18 -29.87 -1.95 -25.35
CA SER A 18 -30.74 -2.79 -24.54
C SER A 18 -32.15 -2.94 -25.09
N SER A 19 -32.72 -1.87 -25.68
CA SER A 19 -34.10 -1.82 -26.14
C SER A 19 -34.27 -2.10 -27.63
N VAL A 20 -33.27 -1.76 -28.45
CA VAL A 20 -33.33 -1.86 -29.92
C VAL A 20 -32.50 -3.04 -30.43
N PHE A 21 -31.32 -3.31 -29.86
CA PHE A 21 -30.40 -4.36 -30.32
C PHE A 21 -29.99 -5.38 -29.25
N PRO A 22 -30.95 -6.03 -28.55
CA PRO A 22 -30.64 -6.97 -27.46
C PRO A 22 -29.81 -8.18 -27.90
N GLU A 23 -29.79 -8.51 -29.20
CA GLU A 23 -28.96 -9.56 -29.80
C GLU A 23 -27.46 -9.31 -29.62
N LEU A 24 -27.02 -8.05 -29.52
CA LEU A 24 -25.62 -7.73 -29.27
C LEU A 24 -25.15 -8.23 -27.89
N LYS A 25 -26.07 -8.39 -26.93
CA LYS A 25 -25.79 -8.99 -25.62
C LYS A 25 -25.65 -10.51 -25.67
N LYS A 26 -26.07 -11.15 -26.76
CA LYS A 26 -26.02 -12.60 -26.96
C LYS A 26 -24.79 -13.05 -27.75
N LEU A 27 -23.94 -12.13 -28.20
CA LEU A 27 -22.70 -12.45 -28.90
C LEU A 27 -21.79 -13.28 -27.99
N THR A 28 -21.30 -14.38 -28.52
CA THR A 28 -20.32 -15.24 -27.85
C THR A 28 -18.97 -15.14 -28.55
N PRO A 29 -17.85 -15.16 -27.81
CA PRO A 29 -16.53 -15.14 -28.41
C PRO A 29 -16.31 -16.41 -29.23
N ILE A 30 -15.85 -16.25 -30.48
CA ILE A 30 -15.52 -17.37 -31.37
C ILE A 30 -14.03 -17.67 -31.21
N PRO A 31 -13.64 -18.88 -30.78
CA PRO A 31 -12.23 -19.23 -30.65
C PRO A 31 -11.55 -19.29 -32.01
N THR A 32 -10.25 -19.02 -32.03
CA THR A 32 -9.41 -19.11 -33.24
C THR A 32 -8.25 -20.08 -32.99
N GLU A 33 -7.47 -20.37 -34.03
CA GLU A 33 -6.21 -21.13 -33.93
C GLU A 33 -5.06 -20.33 -33.29
N LEU A 34 -5.25 -19.02 -33.02
CA LEU A 34 -4.26 -18.20 -32.35
C LEU A 34 -4.20 -18.54 -30.86
N THR A 35 -3.00 -18.78 -30.38
CA THR A 35 -2.74 -19.11 -28.97
C THR A 35 -1.75 -18.14 -28.35
N LEU A 36 -1.85 -17.96 -27.03
CA LEU A 36 -0.80 -17.34 -26.25
C LEU A 36 0.26 -18.39 -25.90
N ARG A 37 1.53 -18.03 -26.00
CA ARG A 37 2.64 -18.94 -25.68
C ARG A 37 2.61 -19.34 -24.20
N SER A 38 2.73 -20.64 -23.93
CA SER A 38 2.81 -21.17 -22.56
C SER A 38 4.22 -21.14 -21.97
N HIS A 39 5.23 -20.90 -22.81
CA HIS A 39 6.64 -20.77 -22.47
C HIS A 39 7.39 -20.20 -23.69
N MET A 40 8.63 -19.74 -23.50
CA MET A 40 9.37 -19.00 -24.55
C MET A 40 9.83 -19.90 -25.72
N THR A 41 9.97 -21.20 -25.50
CA THR A 41 10.35 -22.19 -26.54
C THR A 41 9.46 -22.14 -27.78
N ALA A 42 8.15 -21.92 -27.61
CA ALA A 42 7.22 -21.79 -28.74
C ALA A 42 7.59 -20.65 -29.70
N ALA A 43 8.29 -19.62 -29.22
CA ALA A 43 8.80 -18.51 -30.03
C ALA A 43 10.23 -18.74 -30.52
N TRP A 44 11.08 -19.40 -29.71
CA TRP A 44 12.51 -19.53 -30.00
C TRP A 44 12.82 -20.20 -31.35
N PHE A 45 12.08 -21.23 -31.74
CA PHE A 45 12.33 -21.91 -33.02
C PHE A 45 12.25 -20.97 -34.23
N ARG A 46 11.22 -20.12 -34.30
CA ARG A 46 11.04 -19.17 -35.42
C ARG A 46 12.14 -18.10 -35.42
N VAL A 47 12.54 -17.64 -34.23
CA VAL A 47 13.63 -16.66 -34.08
C VAL A 47 14.96 -17.27 -34.53
N LEU A 48 15.32 -18.44 -33.99
CA LEU A 48 16.59 -19.10 -34.31
C LEU A 48 16.71 -19.42 -35.79
N ARG A 49 15.63 -19.88 -36.44
CA ARG A 49 15.58 -20.12 -37.89
C ARG A 49 16.04 -18.92 -38.71
N GLU A 50 15.64 -17.72 -38.31
CA GLU A 50 15.99 -16.50 -39.04
C GLU A 50 17.37 -15.96 -38.64
N PHE A 51 17.79 -16.21 -37.40
CA PHE A 51 19.09 -15.75 -36.89
C PHE A 51 20.27 -16.54 -37.46
N TYR A 52 20.19 -17.88 -37.57
CA TYR A 52 21.33 -18.67 -38.07
C TYR A 52 21.68 -18.39 -39.53
N LYS A 53 20.74 -17.85 -40.30
CA LYS A 53 20.95 -17.39 -41.69
C LYS A 53 21.74 -16.08 -41.77
N LYS A 54 21.78 -15.31 -40.68
CA LYS A 54 22.26 -13.91 -40.66
C LYS A 54 23.42 -13.66 -39.70
N LYS A 55 23.71 -14.61 -38.80
CA LYS A 55 24.70 -14.47 -37.73
C LYS A 55 25.61 -15.69 -37.69
N LEU A 56 26.87 -15.47 -37.30
CA LEU A 56 27.82 -16.54 -37.04
C LEU A 56 27.49 -17.24 -35.72
N LEU A 57 27.80 -18.52 -35.63
CA LEU A 57 27.71 -19.28 -34.37
C LEU A 57 28.95 -18.99 -33.49
N PRO A 58 28.83 -19.11 -32.15
CA PRO A 58 27.62 -19.42 -31.40
C PRO A 58 26.60 -18.26 -31.39
N ILE A 59 25.31 -18.60 -31.49
CA ILE A 59 24.21 -17.65 -31.28
C ILE A 59 23.71 -17.81 -29.85
N GLN A 60 23.85 -16.75 -29.05
CA GLN A 60 23.43 -16.70 -27.65
C GLN A 60 22.39 -15.59 -27.51
N LEU A 61 21.15 -15.96 -27.17
CA LEU A 61 20.04 -15.04 -27.04
C LEU A 61 19.36 -15.23 -25.69
N PHE A 62 18.79 -14.17 -25.15
CA PHE A 62 17.91 -14.23 -23.99
C PHE A 62 16.72 -13.30 -24.19
N THR A 63 15.65 -13.58 -23.47
CA THR A 63 14.52 -12.67 -23.34
C THR A 63 13.83 -12.92 -22.00
N ILE A 64 13.28 -11.84 -21.43
CA ILE A 64 12.39 -11.90 -20.29
C ILE A 64 11.03 -11.44 -20.79
N GLY A 65 9.99 -12.24 -20.58
CA GLY A 65 8.66 -11.85 -21.01
C GLY A 65 7.58 -12.80 -20.55
N TYR A 66 6.33 -12.39 -20.77
CA TYR A 66 5.17 -13.14 -20.30
C TYR A 66 4.99 -14.47 -21.00
N LYS A 67 4.56 -15.46 -20.21
CA LYS A 67 3.98 -16.73 -20.63
C LYS A 67 2.59 -16.86 -19.99
N PHE A 68 1.70 -17.55 -20.70
CA PHE A 68 0.32 -17.73 -20.29
C PHE A 68 0.01 -19.23 -20.19
N ARG A 69 -0.36 -19.71 -19.00
CA ARG A 69 -0.68 -21.12 -18.78
C ARG A 69 -2.08 -21.25 -18.22
N ARG A 70 -2.82 -22.20 -18.76
CA ARG A 70 -4.12 -22.60 -18.21
C ARG A 70 -3.87 -23.53 -17.02
N GLU A 71 -3.76 -22.92 -15.85
CA GLU A 71 -3.68 -23.64 -14.58
C GLU A 71 -5.09 -24.00 -14.09
N GLN A 72 -5.23 -24.98 -13.20
CA GLN A 72 -6.55 -25.31 -12.63
C GLN A 72 -7.04 -24.20 -11.68
N ARG A 73 -6.11 -23.58 -10.95
CA ARG A 73 -6.34 -22.48 -10.03
C ARG A 73 -5.07 -21.66 -9.84
N LEU A 74 -5.25 -20.42 -9.40
CA LEU A 74 -4.17 -19.57 -8.87
C LEU A 74 -3.77 -20.07 -7.47
N ASP A 75 -2.49 -20.35 -7.25
CA ASP A 75 -1.97 -20.79 -5.96
C ASP A 75 -0.56 -20.23 -5.67
N GLN A 76 0.04 -20.67 -4.56
CA GLN A 76 1.35 -20.21 -4.07
C GLN A 76 2.50 -20.41 -5.08
N THR A 77 2.31 -21.27 -6.08
CA THR A 77 3.34 -21.68 -7.04
C THR A 77 2.93 -21.55 -8.51
N HIS A 78 1.65 -21.28 -8.81
CA HIS A 78 1.10 -21.18 -10.16
C HIS A 78 0.31 -19.89 -10.41
N LEU A 79 0.64 -19.21 -11.52
CA LEU A 79 -0.08 -18.06 -12.06
C LEU A 79 -0.56 -18.33 -13.49
N TYR A 80 -1.70 -17.74 -13.88
CA TYR A 80 -2.17 -17.79 -15.27
C TYR A 80 -1.25 -17.02 -16.22
N GLU A 81 -0.69 -15.91 -15.74
CA GLU A 81 0.29 -15.08 -16.41
C GLU A 81 1.53 -14.99 -15.52
N SER A 82 2.70 -15.29 -16.08
CA SER A 82 3.97 -15.18 -15.36
C SER A 82 5.09 -14.74 -16.30
N LEU A 83 6.09 -14.07 -15.75
CA LEU A 83 7.32 -13.71 -16.42
C LEU A 83 8.26 -14.91 -16.44
N THR A 84 8.82 -15.20 -17.60
CA THR A 84 9.89 -16.18 -17.75
C THR A 84 11.13 -15.51 -18.30
N ALA A 85 12.25 -15.71 -17.60
CA ALA A 85 13.57 -15.42 -18.13
C ALA A 85 14.07 -16.67 -18.86
N SER A 86 14.21 -16.57 -20.18
CA SER A 86 14.62 -17.70 -21.02
C SER A 86 15.83 -17.34 -21.86
N ILE A 87 16.72 -18.32 -22.02
CA ILE A 87 17.94 -18.23 -22.83
C ILE A 87 17.96 -19.36 -23.86
N VAL A 88 18.62 -19.11 -25.00
CA VAL A 88 18.98 -20.13 -25.97
C VAL A 88 20.43 -19.96 -26.42
N ILE A 89 21.11 -21.09 -26.60
CA ILE A 89 22.48 -21.14 -27.13
C ILE A 89 22.48 -22.16 -28.26
N MET A 90 22.79 -21.69 -29.47
CA MET A 90 22.92 -22.53 -30.65
C MET A 90 24.37 -22.49 -31.12
N ASP A 91 24.97 -23.66 -31.31
CA ASP A 91 26.35 -23.80 -31.78
C ASP A 91 26.53 -25.09 -32.58
N ARG A 92 27.69 -25.28 -33.22
CA ARG A 92 28.05 -26.54 -33.93
C ARG A 92 28.07 -27.71 -32.97
N GLU A 93 28.61 -27.49 -31.79
CA GLU A 93 28.76 -28.48 -30.73
C GLU A 93 28.38 -27.82 -29.41
N ILE A 94 27.33 -28.33 -28.76
CA ILE A 94 26.97 -27.93 -27.40
C ILE A 94 26.47 -29.15 -26.65
N SER A 95 27.09 -29.43 -25.51
CA SER A 95 26.69 -30.53 -24.64
C SER A 95 25.69 -30.08 -23.57
N VAL A 96 25.05 -31.05 -22.93
CA VAL A 96 24.22 -30.79 -21.74
C VAL A 96 25.06 -30.16 -20.61
N GLU A 97 26.33 -30.54 -20.49
CA GLU A 97 27.20 -30.03 -19.44
C GLU A 97 27.56 -28.56 -19.66
N ASP A 98 27.79 -28.14 -20.91
CA ASP A 98 27.99 -26.73 -21.25
C ASP A 98 26.77 -25.90 -20.87
N GLY A 99 25.58 -26.41 -21.21
CA GLY A 99 24.30 -25.80 -20.85
C GLY A 99 24.12 -25.64 -19.33
N LYS A 100 24.37 -26.71 -18.56
CA LYS A 100 24.33 -26.68 -17.09
C LYS A 100 25.33 -25.68 -16.52
N ASN A 101 26.56 -25.65 -17.02
CA ASN A 101 27.60 -24.72 -16.56
C ASN A 101 27.22 -23.26 -16.78
N VAL A 102 26.65 -22.94 -17.95
CA VAL A 102 26.16 -21.60 -18.23
C VAL A 102 25.02 -21.21 -17.29
N VAL A 103 24.03 -22.09 -17.10
CA VAL A 103 22.90 -21.82 -16.20
C VAL A 103 23.36 -21.63 -14.76
N THR A 104 24.20 -22.53 -14.23
CA THR A 104 24.76 -22.40 -12.87
C THR A 104 25.52 -21.09 -12.71
N LYS A 105 26.33 -20.68 -13.71
CA LYS A 105 27.04 -19.40 -13.66
C LYS A 105 26.09 -18.21 -13.62
N ILE A 106 25.01 -18.24 -14.40
CA ILE A 106 23.97 -17.19 -14.40
C ILE A 106 23.30 -17.13 -13.03
N LEU A 107 22.86 -18.27 -12.49
CA LEU A 107 22.18 -18.36 -11.20
C LEU A 107 23.07 -17.89 -10.03
N ASN A 108 24.35 -18.27 -10.04
CA ASN A 108 25.32 -17.79 -9.06
C ASN A 108 25.53 -16.27 -9.16
N THR A 109 25.56 -15.73 -10.39
CA THR A 109 25.75 -14.28 -10.62
C THR A 109 24.56 -13.46 -10.11
N ILE A 110 23.33 -14.00 -10.16
CA ILE A 110 22.13 -13.31 -9.65
C ILE A 110 21.90 -13.52 -8.14
N GLY A 111 22.77 -14.25 -7.44
CA GLY A 111 22.76 -14.36 -5.98
C GLY A 111 22.39 -15.73 -5.41
N PHE A 112 22.23 -16.77 -6.23
CA PHE A 112 22.01 -18.13 -5.72
C PHE A 112 23.34 -18.85 -5.46
N GLU A 113 23.69 -19.07 -4.20
CA GLU A 113 24.96 -19.74 -3.86
C GLU A 113 24.95 -21.24 -4.15
N ASN A 114 23.77 -21.88 -4.01
CA ASN A 114 23.62 -23.33 -4.08
C ASN A 114 22.63 -23.69 -5.18
N VAL A 115 23.16 -24.22 -6.29
CA VAL A 115 22.39 -24.64 -7.48
C VAL A 115 22.59 -26.13 -7.70
N LYS A 116 21.49 -26.84 -7.96
CA LYS A 116 21.48 -28.28 -8.27
C LYS A 116 20.70 -28.53 -9.55
N ALA A 117 21.32 -29.18 -10.52
CA ALA A 117 20.63 -29.67 -11.71
C ALA A 117 20.30 -31.15 -11.55
N VAL A 118 19.04 -31.54 -11.73
CA VAL A 118 18.56 -32.92 -11.65
C VAL A 118 17.98 -33.31 -12.99
N LYS A 119 18.40 -34.46 -13.52
CA LYS A 119 17.85 -34.98 -14.77
C LYS A 119 16.37 -35.32 -14.59
N LYS A 120 15.53 -34.82 -15.49
CA LYS A 120 14.08 -35.07 -15.44
C LYS A 120 13.76 -36.47 -15.96
N GLU A 121 12.98 -37.24 -15.22
CA GLU A 121 12.58 -38.60 -15.62
C GLU A 121 11.67 -38.58 -16.85
N ALA A 122 10.69 -37.66 -16.86
CA ALA A 122 9.76 -37.47 -17.97
C ALA A 122 10.19 -36.29 -18.84
N THR A 123 10.87 -36.57 -19.96
CA THR A 123 11.33 -35.54 -20.90
C THR A 123 10.20 -35.06 -21.81
N SER A 124 10.07 -33.74 -21.94
CA SER A 124 9.20 -33.06 -22.89
C SER A 124 9.62 -33.38 -24.32
N LYS A 125 8.66 -33.64 -25.23
CA LYS A 125 8.96 -34.08 -26.62
C LYS A 125 9.80 -33.10 -27.45
N TYR A 126 9.79 -31.81 -27.08
CA TYR A 126 10.60 -30.79 -27.74
C TYR A 126 12.06 -30.79 -27.29
N TYR A 127 12.43 -31.54 -26.24
CA TYR A 127 13.80 -31.81 -25.84
C TYR A 127 14.26 -33.18 -26.34
N ALA A 128 15.57 -33.31 -26.60
CA ALA A 128 16.18 -34.58 -26.92
C ALA A 128 16.10 -35.52 -25.68
N PRO A 129 15.76 -36.81 -25.87
CA PRO A 129 15.60 -37.74 -24.76
C PRO A 129 16.80 -37.75 -23.80
N GLY A 130 16.52 -37.56 -22.51
CA GLY A 130 17.53 -37.59 -21.47
C GLY A 130 18.43 -36.35 -21.36
N THR A 131 18.10 -35.26 -22.07
CA THR A 131 18.84 -33.99 -22.00
C THR A 131 18.18 -32.92 -21.12
N GLU A 132 16.89 -33.09 -20.78
CA GLU A 132 16.16 -32.15 -19.92
C GLU A 132 16.52 -32.31 -18.44
N HIS A 133 16.79 -31.18 -17.79
CA HIS A 133 17.17 -31.06 -16.40
C HIS A 133 16.34 -29.97 -15.71
N GLU A 134 15.89 -30.28 -14.51
CA GLU A 134 15.28 -29.35 -13.56
C GLU A 134 16.38 -28.69 -12.74
N PHE A 135 16.35 -27.36 -12.64
CA PHE A 135 17.31 -26.57 -11.85
C PHE A 135 16.66 -26.15 -10.54
N PHE A 136 17.29 -26.55 -9.44
CA PHE A 136 16.88 -26.24 -8.08
C PHE A 136 17.86 -25.26 -7.44
N VAL A 137 17.33 -24.35 -6.62
CA VAL A 137 18.10 -23.47 -5.75
C VAL A 137 17.75 -23.72 -4.30
N PHE A 138 18.70 -23.51 -3.38
CA PHE A 138 18.44 -23.62 -1.95
C PHE A 138 17.73 -22.37 -1.44
N HIS A 139 16.56 -22.53 -0.83
CA HIS A 139 15.83 -21.43 -0.20
C HIS A 139 16.22 -21.31 1.29
N PRO A 140 16.93 -20.24 1.70
CA PRO A 140 17.55 -20.18 3.02
C PRO A 140 16.53 -20.14 4.16
N GLN A 141 15.37 -19.49 3.96
CA GLN A 141 14.34 -19.39 5.01
C GLN A 141 13.58 -20.70 5.24
N SER A 142 13.29 -21.46 4.18
CA SER A 142 12.55 -22.72 4.31
C SER A 142 13.45 -23.94 4.47
N GLY A 143 14.75 -23.83 4.20
CA GLY A 143 15.71 -24.93 4.22
C GLY A 143 15.46 -25.98 3.14
N LYS A 144 14.74 -25.64 2.07
CA LYS A 144 14.33 -26.57 1.01
C LYS A 144 14.96 -26.21 -0.33
N TRP A 145 15.14 -27.23 -1.17
CA TRP A 145 15.45 -27.05 -2.59
C TRP A 145 14.18 -26.73 -3.37
N ILE A 146 14.18 -25.61 -4.09
CA ILE A 146 13.04 -25.14 -4.88
C ILE A 146 13.43 -25.15 -6.36
N GLU A 147 12.62 -25.81 -7.18
CA GLU A 147 12.76 -25.81 -8.64
C GLU A 147 12.43 -24.41 -9.19
N ILE A 148 13.35 -23.80 -9.91
CA ILE A 148 13.17 -22.45 -10.49
C ILE A 148 12.97 -22.47 -12.01
N GLY A 149 13.36 -23.55 -12.67
CA GLY A 149 13.29 -23.64 -14.13
C GLY A 149 13.87 -24.92 -14.71
N ASP A 150 13.61 -25.11 -15.99
CA ASP A 150 14.02 -26.28 -16.77
C ASP A 150 14.97 -25.88 -17.88
N GLY A 151 15.93 -26.74 -18.21
CA GLY A 151 16.79 -26.58 -19.37
C GLY A 151 17.13 -27.90 -20.04
N GLY A 152 17.39 -27.86 -21.34
CA GLY A 152 17.69 -29.04 -22.15
C GLY A 152 18.12 -28.71 -23.57
N LEU A 153 18.56 -29.74 -24.30
CA LEU A 153 18.86 -29.63 -25.72
C LEU A 153 17.59 -29.89 -26.53
N TYR A 154 17.23 -29.00 -27.45
CA TYR A 154 16.07 -29.24 -28.32
C TYR A 154 16.22 -30.54 -29.12
N SER A 155 15.10 -31.24 -29.28
CA SER A 155 15.02 -32.47 -30.06
C SER A 155 15.37 -32.17 -31.51
N PRO A 156 16.26 -32.97 -32.16
CA PRO A 156 16.54 -32.83 -33.59
C PRO A 156 15.29 -32.90 -34.47
N VAL A 157 14.27 -33.66 -34.05
CA VAL A 157 12.97 -33.74 -34.76
C VAL A 157 12.26 -32.39 -34.71
N SER A 158 12.25 -31.72 -33.55
CA SER A 158 11.63 -30.39 -33.40
C SER A 158 12.42 -29.31 -34.15
N LEU A 159 13.75 -29.37 -34.13
CA LEU A 159 14.62 -28.45 -34.87
C LEU A 159 14.44 -28.59 -36.39
N SER A 160 14.33 -29.83 -36.88
CA SER A 160 14.12 -30.14 -38.30
C SER A 160 12.82 -29.54 -38.85
N ASN A 161 11.73 -29.52 -38.06
CA ASN A 161 10.47 -28.86 -38.45
C ASN A 161 10.61 -27.35 -38.73
N TYR A 162 11.73 -26.73 -38.34
CA TYR A 162 12.04 -25.32 -38.56
C TYR A 162 13.32 -25.11 -39.38
N ASP A 163 13.84 -26.14 -40.04
CA ASP A 163 15.07 -26.11 -40.85
C ASP A 163 16.33 -25.72 -40.07
N ILE A 164 16.41 -25.99 -38.76
CA ILE A 164 17.56 -25.62 -37.92
C ILE A 164 18.55 -26.80 -37.88
N PRO A 165 19.78 -26.66 -38.42
CA PRO A 165 20.72 -27.79 -38.56
C PRO A 165 21.67 -27.97 -37.36
N TYR A 166 21.60 -27.11 -36.35
CA TYR A 166 22.54 -27.06 -35.23
C TYR A 166 21.86 -27.38 -33.90
N PRO A 167 22.55 -28.02 -32.95
CA PRO A 167 22.03 -28.22 -31.60
C PRO A 167 21.76 -26.89 -30.89
N VAL A 168 20.71 -26.87 -30.08
CA VAL A 168 20.27 -25.70 -29.32
C VAL A 168 20.03 -26.08 -27.88
N TRP A 169 20.78 -25.49 -26.95
CA TRP A 169 20.45 -25.49 -25.54
C TRP A 169 19.41 -24.42 -25.25
N ASN A 170 18.39 -24.76 -24.47
CA ASN A 170 17.43 -23.80 -23.92
C ASN A 170 17.38 -23.94 -22.40
N PHE A 171 17.19 -22.82 -21.72
CA PHE A 171 16.82 -22.79 -20.31
C PHE A 171 15.75 -21.72 -20.10
N GLY A 172 14.83 -21.97 -19.16
CA GLY A 172 13.80 -21.02 -18.78
C GLY A 172 13.48 -21.12 -17.30
N MET A 173 13.53 -19.99 -16.60
CA MET A 173 13.13 -19.88 -15.21
C MET A 173 11.94 -18.94 -15.02
N GLY A 174 11.15 -19.18 -13.97
CA GLY A 174 10.10 -18.25 -13.54
C GLY A 174 10.71 -17.10 -12.74
N VAL A 175 10.45 -15.85 -13.16
CA VAL A 175 11.04 -14.67 -12.50
C VAL A 175 10.47 -14.47 -11.11
N GLU A 176 9.17 -14.64 -10.94
CA GLU A 176 8.47 -14.50 -9.66
C GLU A 176 9.00 -15.48 -8.62
N ARG A 177 9.23 -16.73 -9.05
CA ARG A 177 9.76 -17.77 -8.16
C ARG A 177 11.21 -17.50 -7.79
N ALA A 178 12.04 -17.06 -8.74
CA ALA A 178 13.41 -16.66 -8.46
C ALA A 178 13.46 -15.47 -7.49
N PHE A 179 12.60 -14.46 -7.68
CA PHE A 179 12.48 -13.32 -6.76
C PHE A 179 12.10 -13.78 -5.35
N MET A 180 11.07 -14.61 -5.22
CA MET A 180 10.66 -15.20 -3.93
C MET A 180 11.81 -15.95 -3.25
N CYS A 181 12.61 -16.71 -4.00
CA CYS A 181 13.74 -17.43 -3.41
C CYS A 181 14.89 -16.52 -2.95
N LEU A 182 15.11 -15.36 -3.61
CA LEU A 182 16.16 -14.41 -3.25
C LEU A 182 15.78 -13.51 -2.08
N PHE A 183 14.53 -13.01 -2.07
CA PHE A 183 14.05 -12.02 -1.10
C PHE A 183 13.23 -12.63 0.04
N GLY A 184 12.99 -13.94 -0.02
CA GLY A 184 12.16 -14.66 0.93
C GLY A 184 10.68 -14.64 0.55
N GLY A 185 9.90 -15.45 1.27
CA GLY A 185 8.49 -15.69 1.02
C GLY A 185 8.21 -17.10 0.50
N ASP A 186 6.92 -17.46 0.52
CA ASP A 186 6.42 -18.79 0.19
C ASP A 186 5.22 -18.78 -0.77
N ASP A 187 4.80 -17.60 -1.23
CA ASP A 187 3.64 -17.41 -2.10
C ASP A 187 3.93 -16.37 -3.18
N ILE A 188 4.02 -16.81 -4.43
CA ILE A 188 4.27 -15.90 -5.56
C ILE A 188 3.14 -14.87 -5.78
N ARG A 189 1.93 -15.12 -5.26
CA ARG A 189 0.81 -14.18 -5.39
C ARG A 189 1.01 -12.95 -4.51
N LYS A 190 1.69 -13.10 -3.37
CA LYS A 190 2.08 -11.98 -2.50
C LYS A 190 3.15 -11.09 -3.17
N VAL A 191 4.00 -11.69 -3.98
CA VAL A 191 5.01 -10.97 -4.78
C VAL A 191 4.36 -10.16 -5.89
N VAL A 192 3.45 -10.77 -6.67
CA VAL A 192 2.86 -10.13 -7.85
C VAL A 192 1.66 -9.24 -7.51
N TYR A 193 0.87 -9.64 -6.51
CA TYR A 193 -0.37 -8.98 -6.12
C TYR A 193 -0.40 -8.69 -4.61
N PRO A 194 0.59 -7.95 -4.05
CA PRO A 194 0.64 -7.66 -2.61
C PRO A 194 -0.64 -6.96 -2.13
N TYR A 195 -1.24 -6.12 -2.97
CA TYR A 195 -2.50 -5.42 -2.67
C TYR A 195 -3.73 -6.33 -2.49
N LEU A 196 -3.67 -7.61 -2.89
CA LEU A 196 -4.74 -8.59 -2.67
C LEU A 196 -4.41 -9.60 -1.56
N TYR A 197 -3.14 -9.90 -1.34
CA TYR A 197 -2.70 -11.03 -0.51
C TYR A 197 -1.88 -10.63 0.72
N GLU A 198 -1.44 -9.39 0.81
CA GLU A 198 -0.79 -8.84 2.01
C GLU A 198 -1.74 -7.91 2.76
N ALA A 199 -1.68 -7.97 4.09
CA ALA A 199 -2.37 -7.00 4.92
C ALA A 199 -1.72 -5.62 4.73
N PRO A 200 -2.50 -4.52 4.80
CA PRO A 200 -1.90 -3.19 4.82
C PRO A 200 -0.95 -3.09 6.02
N ILE A 201 0.20 -2.48 5.82
CA ILE A 201 1.17 -2.16 6.87
C ILE A 201 1.36 -0.66 6.80
N PHE A 202 1.08 0.01 7.92
CA PHE A 202 1.34 1.44 8.05
C PHE A 202 2.52 1.66 8.99
N THR A 203 3.45 2.54 8.60
CA THR A 203 4.50 3.01 9.50
C THR A 203 3.93 3.99 10.53
N ASP A 204 4.66 4.24 11.63
CA ASP A 204 4.23 5.21 12.64
C ASP A 204 4.07 6.62 12.04
N GLU A 205 4.89 7.00 11.06
CA GLU A 205 4.73 8.24 10.30
C GLU A 205 3.47 8.27 9.44
N GLU A 206 3.09 7.17 8.80
CA GLU A 206 1.87 7.09 7.99
C GLU A 206 0.63 7.17 8.87
N ILE A 207 0.64 6.47 10.00
CA ILE A 207 -0.43 6.56 11.01
C ILE A 207 -0.52 7.99 11.54
N SER A 208 0.61 8.63 11.87
CA SER A 208 0.65 10.02 12.35
C SER A 208 0.00 10.99 11.35
N LYS A 209 0.28 10.83 10.04
CA LYS A 209 -0.31 11.65 8.97
C LYS A 209 -1.82 11.45 8.79
N SER A 210 -2.35 10.29 9.16
CA SER A 210 -3.79 10.01 9.09
C SER A 210 -4.59 10.73 10.18
N ILE A 211 -3.93 11.19 11.25
CA ILE A 211 -4.59 11.82 12.40
C ILE A 211 -4.95 13.26 12.03
N HIS A 212 -6.24 13.59 12.13
CA HIS A 212 -6.78 14.89 11.71
C HIS A 212 -7.90 15.39 12.63
N PHE A 213 -8.23 16.68 12.55
CA PHE A 213 -9.36 17.24 13.30
C PHE A 213 -10.70 16.97 12.60
N ILE A 214 -11.71 16.56 13.36
CA ILE A 214 -13.08 16.30 12.82
C ILE A 214 -13.73 17.60 12.36
N LYS A 215 -13.67 18.63 13.19
CA LYS A 215 -14.20 19.98 12.93
C LYS A 215 -13.08 20.99 13.04
N GLN A 216 -13.05 21.95 12.12
CA GLN A 216 -12.09 23.05 12.11
C GLN A 216 -12.81 24.37 11.79
N PRO A 217 -12.26 25.52 12.21
CA PRO A 217 -12.77 26.81 11.80
C PRO A 217 -12.81 26.92 10.26
N LYS A 218 -13.90 27.48 9.74
CA LYS A 218 -14.10 27.76 8.32
C LYS A 218 -13.26 28.96 7.88
N THR A 219 -12.96 29.89 8.79
CA THR A 219 -12.30 31.16 8.46
C THR A 219 -10.83 31.21 8.87
N GLU A 220 -10.04 32.01 8.15
CA GLU A 220 -8.63 32.28 8.51
C GLU A 220 -8.52 33.07 9.83
N GLU A 221 -9.51 33.89 10.16
CA GLU A 221 -9.61 34.55 11.47
C GLU A 221 -9.79 33.51 12.59
N GLY A 222 -10.65 32.51 12.35
CA GLY A 222 -10.87 31.39 13.26
C GLY A 222 -9.62 30.56 13.50
N LYS A 223 -8.83 30.26 12.47
CA LYS A 223 -7.54 29.55 12.63
C LYS A 223 -6.57 30.32 13.54
N LYS A 224 -6.44 31.64 13.34
CA LYS A 224 -5.62 32.50 14.23
C LYS A 224 -6.16 32.54 15.65
N LEU A 225 -7.48 32.51 15.81
CA LEU A 225 -8.11 32.48 17.12
C LEU A 225 -7.83 31.16 17.86
N VAL A 226 -7.81 30.02 17.15
CA VAL A 226 -7.39 28.73 17.72
C VAL A 226 -5.97 28.81 18.27
N GLU A 227 -5.00 29.30 17.49
CA GLU A 227 -3.61 29.45 17.94
C GLU A 227 -3.50 30.33 19.20
N LEU A 228 -4.28 31.42 19.25
CA LEU A 228 -4.33 32.30 20.39
C LEU A 228 -4.91 31.60 21.64
N ILE A 229 -6.02 30.89 21.48
CA ILE A 229 -6.68 30.16 22.57
C ILE A 229 -5.74 29.10 23.12
N VAL A 230 -5.08 28.30 22.27
CA VAL A 230 -4.13 27.27 22.69
C VAL A 230 -2.97 27.88 23.48
N ARG A 231 -2.36 28.95 22.94
CA ARG A 231 -1.24 29.65 23.60
C ARG A 231 -1.64 30.20 24.97
N LYS A 232 -2.75 30.92 25.04
CA LYS A 232 -3.22 31.55 26.30
C LYS A 232 -3.70 30.53 27.32
N SER A 233 -4.40 29.47 26.88
CA SER A 233 -4.82 28.38 27.76
C SER A 233 -3.62 27.64 28.35
N THR A 234 -2.55 27.47 27.56
CA THR A 234 -1.29 26.86 28.03
C THR A 234 -0.56 27.74 29.03
N GLU A 235 -0.51 29.06 28.80
CA GLU A 235 0.09 30.05 29.71
C GLU A 235 -0.56 30.01 31.10
N TYR A 236 -1.90 29.99 31.15
CA TYR A 236 -2.67 29.97 32.40
C TYR A 236 -2.95 28.56 32.95
N ALA A 237 -2.37 27.50 32.38
CA ALA A 237 -2.75 26.12 32.68
C ALA A 237 -2.65 25.75 34.18
N ASN A 238 -1.69 26.35 34.89
CA ASN A 238 -1.39 26.05 36.29
C ASN A 238 -2.02 27.04 37.29
N GLU A 239 -2.83 28.00 36.83
CA GLU A 239 -3.46 28.99 37.73
C GLU A 239 -4.35 28.30 38.79
N PRO A 240 -4.33 28.80 40.04
CA PRO A 240 -5.11 28.21 41.13
C PRO A 240 -6.60 28.45 40.91
N THR A 241 -7.42 27.44 41.20
CA THR A 241 -8.87 27.50 41.02
C THR A 241 -9.62 27.67 42.35
N PRO A 242 -10.84 28.25 42.36
CA PRO A 242 -11.69 28.61 41.21
C PRO A 242 -11.19 29.86 40.46
N ALA A 243 -11.21 29.79 39.13
CA ALA A 243 -10.75 30.89 38.28
C ALA A 243 -11.59 30.98 37.00
N SER A 244 -11.75 32.20 36.50
CA SER A 244 -12.32 32.49 35.18
C SER A 244 -11.46 33.58 34.56
N ILE A 245 -10.70 33.23 33.53
CA ILE A 245 -9.68 34.09 32.93
C ILE A 245 -10.09 34.42 31.51
N ALA A 246 -10.21 35.72 31.21
CA ALA A 246 -10.45 36.19 29.85
C ALA A 246 -9.17 35.99 29.02
N ILE A 247 -9.25 35.15 27.98
CA ILE A 247 -8.14 34.84 27.09
C ILE A 247 -8.23 35.57 25.75
N TYR A 248 -9.40 36.11 25.41
CA TYR A 248 -9.64 36.95 24.25
C TYR A 248 -10.76 37.96 24.55
N SER A 249 -10.59 39.20 24.07
CA SER A 249 -11.64 40.21 24.00
C SER A 249 -11.37 41.04 22.76
N GLY A 250 -12.32 41.04 21.81
CA GLY A 250 -12.12 41.69 20.53
C GLY A 250 -13.31 41.56 19.60
N ASN A 251 -13.14 42.03 18.37
CA ASN A 251 -14.09 41.79 17.30
C ASN A 251 -13.73 40.44 16.64
N PHE A 252 -14.72 39.59 16.40
CA PHE A 252 -14.56 38.32 15.68
C PHE A 252 -15.79 38.14 14.78
N LEU A 253 -15.58 37.98 13.47
CA LEU A 253 -16.66 37.91 12.47
C LEU A 253 -17.69 39.06 12.57
N GLY A 254 -17.21 40.27 12.90
CA GLY A 254 -18.06 41.46 13.00
C GLY A 254 -18.87 41.58 14.28
N LYS A 255 -18.71 40.67 15.24
CA LYS A 255 -19.31 40.74 16.58
C LYS A 255 -18.24 40.93 17.64
N LYS A 256 -18.57 41.70 18.69
CA LYS A 256 -17.71 41.75 19.87
C LYS A 256 -17.83 40.42 20.62
N VAL A 257 -16.71 39.75 20.87
CA VAL A 257 -16.65 38.45 21.53
C VAL A 257 -15.63 38.50 22.66
N GLU A 258 -16.00 37.91 23.81
CA GLU A 258 -15.10 37.66 24.94
C GLU A 258 -15.04 36.17 25.22
N ILE A 259 -13.83 35.60 25.26
CA ILE A 259 -13.59 34.17 25.48
C ILE A 259 -12.87 33.97 26.80
N PHE A 260 -13.36 33.01 27.58
CA PHE A 260 -12.86 32.69 28.91
C PHE A 260 -12.45 31.23 28.99
N VAL A 261 -11.34 30.97 29.68
CA VAL A 261 -10.99 29.65 30.22
C VAL A 261 -11.36 29.66 31.69
N SER A 262 -12.14 28.69 32.15
CA SER A 262 -12.62 28.68 33.53
C SER A 262 -12.59 27.31 34.18
N LYS A 263 -12.59 27.30 35.52
CA LYS A 263 -12.81 26.11 36.33
C LYS A 263 -13.45 26.48 37.66
N LYS A 264 -14.62 25.91 37.94
CA LYS A 264 -15.43 26.20 39.13
C LYS A 264 -14.96 25.46 40.38
N GLU A 265 -14.35 24.29 40.24
CA GLU A 265 -13.86 23.50 41.37
C GLU A 265 -12.59 24.12 41.97
N GLY A 266 -12.56 24.37 43.28
CA GLY A 266 -11.40 24.92 43.97
C GLY A 266 -10.28 23.92 44.25
N GLY A 267 -9.06 24.42 44.48
CA GLY A 267 -7.91 23.62 44.93
C GLY A 267 -7.26 22.73 43.86
N LYS A 268 -7.55 22.98 42.58
CA LYS A 268 -6.94 22.30 41.43
C LYS A 268 -6.24 23.33 40.53
N LYS A 269 -5.58 22.84 39.48
CA LYS A 269 -5.08 23.65 38.36
C LYS A 269 -6.21 23.99 37.39
N LEU A 270 -6.10 25.11 36.69
CA LEU A 270 -7.08 25.58 35.70
C LEU A 270 -7.36 24.52 34.64
N LEU A 271 -6.31 23.98 33.99
CA LEU A 271 -6.43 22.85 33.09
C LEU A 271 -6.19 21.52 33.82
N GLY A 272 -6.88 20.47 33.39
CA GLY A 272 -6.60 19.11 33.85
C GLY A 272 -5.21 18.63 33.39
N PRO A 273 -4.62 17.67 34.12
CA PRO A 273 -3.25 17.22 33.88
C PRO A 273 -3.01 16.66 32.47
N ALA A 274 -4.05 16.14 31.80
CA ALA A 274 -3.94 15.59 30.46
C ALA A 274 -4.27 16.59 29.34
N ALA A 275 -4.69 17.82 29.65
CA ALA A 275 -5.14 18.79 28.64
C ALA A 275 -4.06 19.15 27.61
N LEU A 276 -2.79 19.05 28.01
CA LEU A 276 -1.63 19.37 27.18
C LEU A 276 -0.90 18.11 26.69
N ASN A 277 -1.53 16.94 26.79
CA ASN A 277 -0.94 15.73 26.24
C ASN A 277 -0.89 15.83 24.72
N PHE A 278 0.26 15.45 24.16
CA PHE A 278 0.47 15.24 22.74
C PHE A 278 -0.09 13.90 22.33
N ILE A 279 -0.65 13.84 21.12
CA ILE A 279 -0.93 12.60 20.44
C ILE A 279 0.35 12.15 19.74
N VAL A 280 0.74 10.93 20.02
CA VAL A 280 1.97 10.34 19.49
C VAL A 280 1.69 8.93 19.00
N VAL A 281 2.51 8.45 18.08
CA VAL A 281 2.42 7.10 17.52
C VAL A 281 3.67 6.31 17.87
N GLU A 282 3.48 5.13 18.46
CA GLU A 282 4.56 4.22 18.85
C GLU A 282 4.19 2.77 18.52
N ASN A 283 4.92 2.16 17.59
CA ASN A 283 4.77 0.78 17.18
C ASN A 283 3.30 0.45 16.80
N GLY A 284 2.70 1.31 16.00
CA GLY A 284 1.31 1.25 15.55
C GLY A 284 0.26 1.62 16.60
N ASN A 285 0.65 2.00 17.82
CA ASN A 285 -0.28 2.45 18.87
C ASN A 285 -0.39 3.97 18.85
N ILE A 286 -1.59 4.50 19.05
CA ILE A 286 -1.81 5.94 19.24
C ILE A 286 -1.91 6.20 20.73
N LEU A 287 -1.03 7.03 21.27
CA LEU A 287 -0.92 7.32 22.70
C LEU A 287 -1.11 8.80 22.97
N GLY A 288 -1.65 9.14 24.13
CA GLY A 288 -1.71 10.51 24.62
C GLY A 288 -0.74 10.74 25.77
N LEU A 289 0.40 11.37 25.51
CA LEU A 289 1.49 11.53 26.48
C LEU A 289 1.81 13.00 26.75
N PRO A 290 2.15 13.39 28.01
CA PRO A 290 2.64 14.74 28.29
C PRO A 290 4.02 14.93 27.64
N CYS A 291 4.34 16.19 27.29
CA CYS A 291 5.56 16.54 26.54
C CYS A 291 6.87 15.96 27.10
N ASN A 292 6.97 15.80 28.43
CA ASN A 292 8.16 15.30 29.12
C ASN A 292 8.25 13.76 29.18
N GLN A 293 7.22 13.04 28.73
CA GLN A 293 7.17 11.58 28.73
C GLN A 293 7.15 11.00 27.31
N ILE A 294 7.33 11.82 26.28
CA ILE A 294 7.39 11.36 24.88
C ILE A 294 8.75 10.68 24.66
N PRO A 295 8.79 9.36 24.31
CA PRO A 295 10.03 8.67 23.98
C PRO A 295 10.68 9.24 22.71
N LYS A 296 12.01 9.13 22.59
CA LYS A 296 12.75 9.66 21.42
C LYS A 296 12.41 8.97 20.10
N ASP A 297 12.09 7.69 20.16
CA ASP A 297 11.82 6.85 18.99
C ASP A 297 10.34 6.88 18.57
N CYS A 298 9.53 7.72 19.23
CA CYS A 298 8.10 7.86 19.00
C CYS A 298 7.82 9.00 18.02
N VAL A 299 6.85 8.82 17.13
CA VAL A 299 6.43 9.83 16.17
C VAL A 299 5.44 10.78 16.84
N ASN A 300 5.86 12.03 17.07
CA ASN A 300 4.97 13.06 17.59
C ASN A 300 4.16 13.69 16.44
N THR A 301 2.82 13.70 16.57
CA THR A 301 1.92 14.32 15.58
C THR A 301 1.99 15.86 15.59
N GLY A 302 2.50 16.45 16.68
CA GLY A 302 2.43 17.89 16.95
C GLY A 302 1.06 18.36 17.45
N ILE A 303 0.07 17.46 17.52
CA ILE A 303 -1.30 17.78 17.98
C ILE A 303 -1.40 17.46 19.47
N THR A 304 -1.89 18.42 20.24
CA THR A 304 -2.26 18.23 21.64
C THR A 304 -3.78 18.11 21.82
N TYR A 305 -4.22 17.67 23.00
CA TYR A 305 -5.65 17.60 23.30
C TYR A 305 -6.30 18.99 23.26
N ILE A 306 -5.62 20.03 23.76
CA ILE A 306 -6.16 21.40 23.73
C ILE A 306 -6.27 21.94 22.31
N ASP A 307 -5.43 21.50 21.36
CA ASP A 307 -5.56 21.88 19.95
C ASP A 307 -6.88 21.39 19.37
N GLY A 308 -7.22 20.12 19.59
CA GLY A 308 -8.47 19.55 19.10
C GLY A 308 -9.69 20.22 19.73
N ILE A 309 -9.66 20.45 21.04
CA ILE A 309 -10.74 21.12 21.79
C ILE A 309 -10.91 22.58 21.32
N SER A 310 -9.81 23.29 21.07
CA SER A 310 -9.85 24.68 20.61
C SER A 310 -10.37 24.79 19.18
N ASN A 311 -9.99 23.87 18.29
CA ASN A 311 -10.54 23.77 16.93
C ASN A 311 -12.06 23.55 16.95
N LEU A 312 -12.53 22.65 17.82
CA LEU A 312 -13.97 22.41 18.00
C LEU A 312 -14.67 23.66 18.52
N PHE A 313 -14.13 24.27 19.58
CA PHE A 313 -14.74 25.45 20.20
C PHE A 313 -14.88 26.61 19.21
N VAL A 314 -13.83 26.91 18.44
CA VAL A 314 -13.88 28.01 17.47
C VAL A 314 -14.81 27.68 16.30
N HIS A 315 -14.82 26.43 15.81
CA HIS A 315 -15.80 26.00 14.81
C HIS A 315 -17.25 26.22 15.30
N GLU A 316 -17.56 25.81 16.53
CA GLU A 316 -18.89 26.04 17.11
C GLU A 316 -19.16 27.53 17.38
N LEU A 317 -18.14 28.32 17.71
CA LEU A 317 -18.27 29.78 17.87
C LEU A 317 -18.64 30.48 16.56
N GLU A 318 -18.03 30.09 15.44
CA GLU A 318 -18.41 30.60 14.12
C GLU A 318 -19.87 30.26 13.81
N ASN A 319 -20.30 29.02 14.05
CA ASN A 319 -21.70 28.61 13.87
C ASN A 319 -22.65 29.35 14.81
N ALA A 320 -22.27 29.55 16.07
CA ALA A 320 -23.05 30.28 17.08
C ALA A 320 -23.28 31.74 16.65
N ILE A 321 -22.25 32.39 16.11
CA ILE A 321 -22.36 33.75 15.55
C ILE A 321 -23.27 33.76 14.30
N GLU A 322 -23.12 32.79 13.39
CA GLU A 322 -23.99 32.65 12.22
C GLU A 322 -25.47 32.46 12.63
N ASN A 323 -25.72 31.71 13.70
CA ASN A 323 -27.06 31.42 14.23
C ASN A 323 -27.63 32.52 15.15
N GLY A 324 -26.83 33.54 15.50
CA GLY A 324 -27.26 34.63 16.37
C GLY A 324 -27.32 34.28 17.87
N GLU A 325 -26.55 33.29 18.32
CA GLU A 325 -26.43 32.92 19.72
C GLU A 325 -25.61 33.96 20.52
N GLU A 326 -25.91 34.09 21.82
CA GLU A 326 -25.28 35.09 22.70
C GLU A 326 -24.20 34.50 23.61
N GLU A 327 -24.23 33.20 23.87
CA GLU A 327 -23.26 32.51 24.70
C GLU A 327 -22.97 31.11 24.14
N LEU A 328 -21.71 30.69 24.24
CA LEU A 328 -21.27 29.33 23.91
C LEU A 328 -20.45 28.79 25.09
N THR A 329 -20.66 27.54 25.49
CA THR A 329 -19.80 26.88 26.49
C THR A 329 -19.48 25.46 26.03
N LEU A 330 -18.19 25.12 26.01
CA LEU A 330 -17.68 23.79 25.75
C LEU A 330 -16.90 23.29 26.98
N GLU A 331 -17.40 22.23 27.61
CA GLU A 331 -16.75 21.59 28.75
C GLU A 331 -16.38 20.12 28.46
N ILE A 332 -15.10 19.78 28.65
CA ILE A 332 -14.57 18.43 28.51
C ILE A 332 -13.79 18.07 29.78
N LYS A 333 -14.39 17.19 30.60
CA LYS A 333 -13.81 16.75 31.89
C LYS A 333 -12.83 15.58 31.70
N GLU A 334 -13.23 14.59 30.92
CA GLU A 334 -12.46 13.36 30.69
C GLU A 334 -12.46 12.99 29.21
N VAL A 335 -11.40 12.31 28.79
CA VAL A 335 -11.23 11.79 27.43
C VAL A 335 -11.16 10.27 27.48
N LYS A 336 -11.99 9.65 26.63
CA LYS A 336 -12.10 8.20 26.46
C LYS A 336 -11.95 7.76 24.99
N SER A 337 -12.01 8.70 24.04
CA SER A 337 -11.95 8.46 22.59
C SER A 337 -11.42 9.71 21.88
N LEU A 338 -10.90 9.55 20.65
CA LEU A 338 -10.24 10.64 19.91
C LEU A 338 -11.29 11.68 19.54
N SER A 339 -12.47 11.21 19.16
CA SER A 339 -13.63 12.04 18.84
C SER A 339 -14.03 12.98 19.98
N ARG A 340 -13.79 12.61 21.25
CA ARG A 340 -14.12 13.48 22.39
C ARG A 340 -13.27 14.75 22.43
N ILE A 341 -12.07 14.71 21.84
CA ILE A 341 -11.16 15.86 21.66
C ILE A 341 -11.11 16.31 20.21
N ASN A 342 -12.16 16.02 19.42
CA ASN A 342 -12.29 16.49 18.04
C ASN A 342 -11.19 15.99 17.09
N ILE A 343 -10.71 14.76 17.32
CA ILE A 343 -9.66 14.14 16.53
C ILE A 343 -10.18 12.82 15.96
N ASP A 344 -9.76 12.51 14.74
CA ASP A 344 -10.06 11.25 14.08
C ASP A 344 -8.85 10.76 13.25
N LEU A 345 -9.00 9.59 12.65
CA LEU A 345 -8.05 8.92 11.79
C LEU A 345 -8.76 8.38 10.54
N ASP A 346 -8.01 8.19 9.46
CA ASP A 346 -8.53 7.56 8.25
C ASP A 346 -9.02 6.12 8.53
N GLU A 347 -10.12 5.72 7.88
CA GLU A 347 -10.80 4.46 8.18
C GLU A 347 -9.91 3.23 7.94
N ASN A 348 -9.09 3.24 6.89
CA ASN A 348 -8.14 2.16 6.59
C ASN A 348 -7.06 2.00 7.68
N VAL A 349 -6.63 3.09 8.31
CA VAL A 349 -5.70 3.05 9.44
C VAL A 349 -6.40 2.54 10.70
N ARG A 350 -7.67 2.88 10.89
CA ARG A 350 -8.48 2.36 12.00
C ARG A 350 -8.63 0.85 11.90
N GLU A 351 -9.04 0.35 10.73
CA GLU A 351 -9.12 -1.09 10.46
C GLU A 351 -7.77 -1.77 10.71
N TYR A 352 -6.66 -1.17 10.26
CA TYR A 352 -5.32 -1.69 10.53
C TYR A 352 -5.00 -1.81 12.03
N ILE A 353 -5.29 -0.77 12.82
CA ILE A 353 -5.07 -0.76 14.27
C ILE A 353 -5.85 -1.90 14.93
N GLU A 354 -7.12 -2.09 14.54
CA GLU A 354 -8.00 -3.13 15.08
C GLU A 354 -7.53 -4.55 14.70
N LEU A 355 -7.26 -4.78 13.41
CA LEU A 355 -6.81 -6.08 12.89
C LEU A 355 -5.48 -6.53 13.50
N ASN A 356 -4.58 -5.58 13.79
CA ASN A 356 -3.27 -5.86 14.36
C ASN A 356 -3.25 -5.80 15.90
N HIS A 357 -4.42 -5.71 16.54
CA HIS A 357 -4.56 -5.61 18.01
C HIS A 357 -3.72 -4.48 18.64
N LYS A 358 -3.50 -3.41 17.86
CA LYS A 358 -2.89 -2.17 18.34
C LYS A 358 -3.91 -1.38 19.16
N ARG A 359 -3.46 -0.38 19.88
CA ARG A 359 -4.30 0.35 20.85
C ARG A 359 -4.29 1.84 20.63
N ILE A 360 -5.46 2.45 20.78
CA ILE A 360 -5.65 3.89 20.92
C ILE A 360 -5.80 4.17 22.43
N LYS A 361 -4.72 4.61 23.09
CA LYS A 361 -4.66 4.92 24.53
C LYS A 361 -4.51 6.41 24.76
N ILE A 362 -5.63 7.10 24.60
CA ILE A 362 -5.79 8.52 24.89
C ILE A 362 -6.78 8.67 26.04
N LEU A 363 -6.32 8.36 27.24
CA LEU A 363 -7.09 8.50 28.47
C LEU A 363 -6.52 9.65 29.29
N GLY A 364 -7.39 10.38 29.98
CA GLY A 364 -6.91 11.43 30.87
C GLY A 364 -8.00 12.34 31.40
N SER A 365 -7.71 12.90 32.57
CA SER A 365 -8.48 14.00 33.16
C SER A 365 -8.04 15.29 32.49
N VAL A 366 -8.89 15.82 31.60
CA VAL A 366 -8.57 16.99 30.77
C VAL A 366 -9.12 18.28 31.37
N PHE A 367 -10.34 18.27 31.92
CA PHE A 367 -10.99 19.44 32.53
C PHE A 367 -10.64 20.77 31.84
N VAL A 368 -11.13 20.93 30.62
CA VAL A 368 -11.08 22.19 29.86
C VAL A 368 -12.50 22.72 29.77
N CYS A 369 -12.72 23.96 30.20
CA CYS A 369 -13.98 24.68 30.00
C CYS A 369 -13.68 26.00 29.28
N LEU A 370 -14.09 26.06 28.02
CA LEU A 370 -14.04 27.27 27.20
C LEU A 370 -15.45 27.84 27.11
N SER A 371 -15.59 29.15 27.33
CA SER A 371 -16.86 29.84 27.18
C SER A 371 -16.67 31.14 26.41
N ALA A 372 -17.66 31.52 25.60
CA ALA A 372 -17.68 32.77 24.88
C ALA A 372 -18.96 33.54 25.21
N LYS A 373 -18.83 34.85 25.34
CA LYS A 373 -19.94 35.82 25.32
C LYS A 373 -19.89 36.58 24.02
N ILE A 374 -21.00 36.55 23.28
CA ILE A 374 -21.19 37.17 21.98
C ILE A 374 -22.14 38.34 22.19
N TYR A 375 -21.64 39.55 21.99
CA TYR A 375 -22.44 40.75 22.18
C TYR A 375 -23.12 41.11 20.85
N ASN A 376 -24.45 41.01 20.84
CA ASN A 376 -25.25 41.60 19.78
C ASN A 376 -25.19 43.13 19.89
N GLN A 377 -24.91 43.79 18.76
CA GLN A 377 -25.01 45.25 18.64
C GLN A 377 -26.46 45.70 18.76
#